data_AF-A0A354Z092-F1
#
_entry.id   AF-A0A354Z092-F1
#
_cell.length_a   1.000
_cell.length_b   1.000
_cell.length_c   1.000
_cell.angle_alpha   90.00
_cell.angle_beta   90.00
_cell.angle_gamma   90.00
#
_symmetry.space_group_name_H-M   'P 1'
#
loop_
_entity.id
_entity.type
_entity.pdbx_description
1 polymer ?
#
loop_
_entity_poly.entity_id
_entity_poly.type
_entity_poly.pdbx_seq_one_letter_code
_entity_poly.pdbx_strand_id
1 'polypeptide(L)'
;MRKRSHLSWLVLAVFTMTIFFGSGLTAVAAPGLSDVQGHWAADTIQKMVDAGVVAGQPDGTFKPDNNISRAEFATLVVKAFKLEEKAGKVFTDTSDHWAKAFISTANANGIVSGYSDTEFGPNDPITREQMAVMIVKAAGWKAEGAAKVFPDDASISAWAKEAVSTASAQGVIKGRPDGNFDPKANATRAEAAVVISGTLDVKAAPEKPVDISTLDKAGTYGPASGSQEINGNVTISASGVILQNAVITGDLLIAEGVGSGEATLKNVTVKGTTTIKGGETVNFENCKLGKVNIKKAEGKSNVVLSGTTSISELLANSAVKVSGQGTIDKAVVYVANVVIEMKPTAYEVASGITANIGGVAVTGTTAVTSGGGGGSSDDSNRVKPVNATPPAGEVP
;
A
#
# COMPACT_ATOMS: atom_id res chain seq x y z
N MET A 1 -39.16 -57.58 75.07
CA MET A 1 -39.01 -58.80 74.24
C MET A 1 -37.92 -58.58 73.20
N ARG A 2 -36.94 -59.51 73.14
CA ARG A 2 -35.98 -59.87 72.06
C ARG A 2 -35.23 -58.73 71.31
N LYS A 3 -33.94 -58.48 71.57
CA LYS A 3 -32.69 -59.16 71.10
C LYS A 3 -32.36 -58.98 69.59
N ARG A 4 -31.23 -58.30 69.33
CA ARG A 4 -30.03 -58.66 68.50
C ARG A 4 -30.27 -58.96 67.00
N SER A 5 -29.41 -58.69 66.01
CA SER A 5 -27.98 -58.32 65.91
C SER A 5 -27.64 -58.05 64.43
N HIS A 6 -26.51 -57.39 64.19
CA HIS A 6 -25.81 -57.13 62.92
C HIS A 6 -25.90 -58.20 61.82
N LEU A 7 -25.94 -57.73 60.56
CA LEU A 7 -25.18 -58.36 59.48
C LEU A 7 -24.85 -57.34 58.37
N SER A 8 -23.56 -57.07 58.22
CA SER A 8 -22.97 -56.40 57.06
C SER A 8 -23.09 -57.28 55.82
N TRP A 9 -23.38 -56.69 54.66
CA TRP A 9 -22.91 -57.27 53.40
C TRP A 9 -22.42 -56.19 52.45
N LEU A 10 -21.13 -56.29 52.10
CA LEU A 10 -20.49 -55.61 50.99
C LEU A 10 -21.32 -55.82 49.72
N VAL A 11 -21.67 -54.74 49.03
CA VAL A 11 -21.98 -54.79 47.60
C VAL A 11 -20.83 -54.12 46.85
N LEU A 12 -20.17 -54.95 46.07
CA LEU A 12 -19.03 -54.71 45.19
C LEU A 12 -19.34 -53.59 44.19
N ALA A 13 -18.52 -52.52 44.21
CA ALA A 13 -18.52 -51.47 43.22
C ALA A 13 -17.99 -52.02 41.89
N VAL A 14 -18.88 -52.26 40.92
CA VAL A 14 -18.50 -52.53 39.53
C VAL A 14 -18.46 -51.19 38.80
N PHE A 15 -17.24 -50.80 38.48
CA PHE A 15 -16.83 -49.61 37.76
C PHE A 15 -17.15 -49.79 36.26
N THR A 16 -18.37 -49.46 35.81
CA THR A 16 -18.65 -49.37 34.37
C THR A 16 -18.27 -47.97 33.89
N MET A 17 -17.02 -47.84 33.50
CA MET A 17 -16.47 -46.71 32.76
C MET A 17 -17.14 -46.65 31.38
N THR A 18 -18.22 -45.88 31.25
CA THR A 18 -18.78 -45.50 29.95
C THR A 18 -17.77 -44.65 29.22
N ILE A 19 -17.11 -45.26 28.24
CA ILE A 19 -16.33 -44.58 27.21
C ILE A 19 -17.31 -43.69 26.45
N PHE A 20 -17.31 -42.39 26.77
CA PHE A 20 -17.81 -41.37 25.86
C PHE A 20 -16.96 -41.47 24.60
N PHE A 21 -17.49 -42.11 23.57
CA PHE A 21 -16.97 -41.97 22.22
C PHE A 21 -17.09 -40.48 21.89
N GLY A 22 -15.95 -39.79 21.93
CA GLY A 22 -15.82 -38.46 21.39
C GLY A 22 -16.16 -38.55 19.90
N SER A 23 -17.38 -38.16 19.55
CA SER A 23 -17.71 -37.73 18.21
C SER A 23 -16.75 -36.59 17.91
N GLY A 24 -15.65 -36.90 17.21
CA GLY A 24 -14.80 -35.88 16.64
C GLY A 24 -15.69 -35.01 15.78
N LEU A 25 -15.95 -33.78 16.23
CA LEU A 25 -16.29 -32.72 15.29
C LEU A 25 -15.05 -32.59 14.41
N THR A 26 -15.05 -33.30 13.29
CA THR A 26 -14.21 -32.91 12.16
C THR A 26 -14.63 -31.48 11.84
N ALA A 27 -13.78 -30.52 12.16
CA ALA A 27 -13.90 -29.18 11.63
C ALA A 27 -13.86 -29.33 10.11
N VAL A 28 -15.03 -29.34 9.47
CA VAL A 28 -15.13 -29.25 8.02
C VAL A 28 -14.53 -27.88 7.71
N ALA A 29 -13.33 -27.89 7.11
CA ALA A 29 -12.76 -26.68 6.53
C ALA A 29 -13.84 -26.05 5.67
N ALA A 30 -14.13 -24.77 5.92
CA ALA A 30 -15.15 -24.04 5.15
C ALA A 30 -14.84 -24.26 3.66
N PRO A 31 -15.79 -24.78 2.85
CA PRO A 31 -15.54 -25.01 1.44
C PRO A 31 -15.13 -23.67 0.83
N GLY A 32 -13.94 -23.65 0.20
CA GLY A 32 -13.48 -22.47 -0.54
C GLY A 32 -14.54 -22.06 -1.58
N LEU A 33 -14.70 -20.76 -1.77
CA LEU A 33 -15.71 -20.20 -2.67
C LEU A 33 -15.37 -20.58 -4.12
N SER A 34 -16.14 -21.50 -4.72
CA SER A 34 -15.76 -22.15 -5.98
C SER A 34 -15.78 -21.22 -7.19
N ASP A 35 -16.63 -20.19 -7.16
CA ASP A 35 -16.86 -19.23 -8.24
C ASP A 35 -16.02 -17.95 -8.11
N VAL A 36 -15.12 -17.90 -7.12
CA VAL A 36 -14.24 -16.76 -6.86
C VAL A 36 -12.84 -17.00 -7.44
N GLN A 37 -12.47 -18.25 -7.73
CA GLN A 37 -11.16 -18.57 -8.29
C GLN A 37 -10.96 -17.91 -9.67
N GLY A 38 -9.89 -17.13 -9.81
CA GLY A 38 -9.58 -16.38 -11.03
C GLY A 38 -10.39 -15.10 -11.23
N HIS A 39 -11.32 -14.79 -10.31
CA HIS A 39 -12.09 -13.55 -10.34
C HIS A 39 -11.22 -12.37 -9.84
N TRP A 40 -11.35 -11.18 -10.44
CA TRP A 40 -10.52 -10.01 -10.13
C TRP A 40 -10.61 -9.57 -8.65
N ALA A 41 -11.73 -9.87 -7.99
CA ALA A 41 -11.98 -9.56 -6.58
C ALA A 41 -11.62 -10.71 -5.62
N ALA A 42 -10.98 -11.78 -6.09
CA ALA A 42 -10.81 -13.02 -5.33
C ALA A 42 -10.14 -12.82 -3.97
N ASP A 43 -8.98 -12.16 -3.97
CA ASP A 43 -8.20 -11.92 -2.75
C ASP A 43 -8.98 -11.06 -1.75
N THR A 44 -9.70 -10.05 -2.24
CA THR A 44 -10.51 -9.18 -1.40
C THR A 44 -11.70 -9.92 -0.79
N ILE A 45 -12.37 -10.75 -1.58
CA ILE A 45 -13.49 -11.57 -1.08
C ILE A 45 -12.97 -12.53 -0.01
N GLN A 46 -11.84 -13.21 -0.25
CA GLN A 46 -11.24 -14.11 0.72
C GLN A 46 -10.87 -13.38 2.01
N LYS A 47 -10.22 -12.20 1.92
CA LYS A 47 -9.92 -11.34 3.07
C LYS A 47 -11.16 -11.01 3.89
N MET A 48 -12.28 -10.69 3.23
CA MET A 48 -13.54 -10.38 3.92
C MET A 48 -14.23 -11.60 4.52
N VAL A 49 -14.05 -12.79 3.95
CA VAL A 49 -14.48 -14.07 4.55
C VAL A 49 -13.69 -14.33 5.81
N ASP A 50 -12.37 -14.21 5.75
CA ASP A 50 -11.46 -14.44 6.89
C ASP A 50 -11.75 -13.45 8.04
N ALA A 51 -12.15 -12.22 7.70
CA ALA A 51 -12.59 -11.20 8.65
C ALA A 51 -14.02 -11.43 9.18
N GLY A 52 -14.75 -12.45 8.70
CA GLY A 52 -16.12 -12.76 9.09
C GLY A 52 -17.18 -11.75 8.62
N VAL A 53 -16.83 -10.89 7.66
CA VAL A 53 -17.71 -9.82 7.16
C VAL A 53 -18.69 -10.37 6.12
N VAL A 54 -18.18 -11.18 5.19
CA VAL A 54 -18.98 -11.86 4.17
C VAL A 54 -18.94 -13.37 4.39
N ALA A 55 -19.95 -14.07 3.85
CA ALA A 55 -19.99 -15.51 3.79
C ALA A 55 -20.47 -15.96 2.42
N GLY A 56 -20.03 -17.16 2.02
CA GLY A 56 -20.58 -17.86 0.87
C GLY A 56 -22.03 -18.31 1.11
N GLN A 57 -22.69 -18.66 0.02
CA GLN A 57 -24.00 -19.29 0.04
C GLN A 57 -23.87 -20.77 0.44
N PRO A 58 -24.96 -21.44 0.87
CA PRO A 58 -24.93 -22.86 1.22
C PRO A 58 -24.47 -23.78 0.07
N ASP A 59 -24.56 -23.32 -1.17
CA ASP A 59 -24.10 -24.02 -2.38
C ASP A 59 -22.57 -23.91 -2.60
N GLY A 60 -21.83 -23.24 -1.71
CA GLY A 60 -20.38 -23.05 -1.80
C GLY A 60 -19.94 -21.89 -2.71
N THR A 61 -20.88 -21.07 -3.20
CA THR A 61 -20.60 -19.94 -4.09
C THR A 61 -20.68 -18.58 -3.40
N PHE A 62 -20.04 -17.55 -3.94
CA PHE A 62 -20.17 -16.16 -3.48
C PHE A 62 -21.09 -15.31 -4.38
N LYS A 63 -21.18 -15.66 -5.66
CA LYS A 63 -21.89 -14.96 -6.74
C LYS A 63 -21.35 -13.54 -6.95
N PRO A 64 -20.05 -13.37 -7.26
CA PRO A 64 -19.38 -12.06 -7.29
C PRO A 64 -20.01 -11.06 -8.27
N ASP A 65 -20.52 -11.53 -9.41
CA ASP A 65 -21.10 -10.69 -10.47
C ASP A 65 -22.59 -10.42 -10.30
N ASN A 66 -23.25 -11.04 -9.32
CA ASN A 66 -24.64 -10.72 -9.03
C ASN A 66 -24.76 -9.34 -8.39
N ASN A 67 -25.83 -8.62 -8.72
CA ASN A 67 -26.18 -7.38 -8.02
C ASN A 67 -26.38 -7.65 -6.53
N ILE A 68 -25.90 -6.72 -5.70
CA ILE A 68 -26.13 -6.76 -4.26
C ILE A 68 -27.32 -5.86 -3.90
N SER A 69 -28.19 -6.33 -3.00
CA SER A 69 -29.31 -5.55 -2.51
C SER A 69 -28.87 -4.50 -1.49
N ARG A 70 -29.72 -3.48 -1.28
CA ARG A 70 -29.52 -2.45 -0.24
C ARG A 70 -29.44 -3.07 1.17
N ALA A 71 -30.25 -4.08 1.47
CA ALA A 71 -30.23 -4.77 2.77
C ALA A 71 -28.94 -5.57 2.98
N GLU A 72 -28.47 -6.29 1.97
CA GLU A 72 -27.20 -6.99 2.02
C GLU A 72 -26.05 -6.00 2.22
N PHE A 73 -26.00 -4.92 1.44
CA PHE A 73 -24.95 -3.93 1.56
C PHE A 73 -24.93 -3.25 2.94
N ALA A 74 -26.09 -2.86 3.48
CA ALA A 74 -26.20 -2.32 4.84
C ALA A 74 -25.70 -3.32 5.90
N THR A 75 -26.02 -4.61 5.74
CA THR A 75 -25.52 -5.67 6.62
C THR A 75 -24.01 -5.78 6.58
N LEU A 76 -23.41 -5.75 5.38
CA LEU A 76 -21.96 -5.82 5.23
C LEU A 76 -21.27 -4.61 5.87
N VAL A 77 -21.82 -3.40 5.71
CA VAL A 77 -21.28 -2.19 6.35
C VAL A 77 -21.32 -2.30 7.88
N VAL A 78 -22.44 -2.74 8.46
CA VAL A 78 -22.55 -2.91 9.92
C VAL A 78 -21.50 -3.88 10.45
N LYS A 79 -21.34 -5.04 9.79
CA LYS A 79 -20.36 -6.07 10.18
C LYS A 79 -18.92 -5.58 10.01
N ALA A 80 -18.61 -5.00 8.86
CA ALA A 80 -17.27 -4.55 8.50
C ALA A 80 -16.74 -3.48 9.45
N PHE A 81 -17.55 -2.48 9.74
CA PHE A 81 -17.19 -1.36 10.60
C PHE A 81 -17.42 -1.65 12.09
N LYS A 82 -17.93 -2.85 12.42
CA LYS A 82 -18.26 -3.26 13.80
C LYS A 82 -19.08 -2.20 14.53
N LEU A 83 -20.12 -1.71 13.84
CA LEU A 83 -20.91 -0.60 14.34
C LEU A 83 -21.61 -0.98 15.63
N GLU A 84 -21.75 0.02 16.51
CA GLU A 84 -22.47 -0.16 17.76
C GLU A 84 -23.95 -0.48 17.47
N GLU A 85 -24.41 -1.63 17.96
CA GLU A 85 -25.79 -2.05 17.82
C GLU A 85 -26.71 -1.07 18.58
N LYS A 86 -27.53 -0.35 17.82
CA LYS A 86 -28.48 0.64 18.34
C LYS A 86 -29.80 0.52 17.61
N ALA A 87 -30.89 0.62 18.36
CA ALA A 87 -32.22 0.65 17.78
C ALA A 87 -32.45 1.99 17.06
N GLY A 88 -32.43 1.95 15.72
CA GLY A 88 -32.81 3.04 14.85
C GLY A 88 -34.20 2.83 14.26
N LYS A 89 -34.49 3.54 13.17
CA LYS A 89 -35.76 3.44 12.46
C LYS A 89 -36.00 2.03 11.91
N VAL A 90 -37.23 1.55 12.06
CA VAL A 90 -37.74 0.35 11.40
C VAL A 90 -38.73 0.81 10.34
N PHE A 91 -38.46 0.49 9.07
CA PHE A 91 -39.33 0.81 7.94
C PHE A 91 -40.39 -0.28 7.78
N THR A 92 -41.54 0.08 7.21
CA THR A 92 -42.69 -0.83 7.05
C THR A 92 -42.30 -2.08 6.26
N ASP A 93 -41.51 -1.93 5.21
CA ASP A 93 -41.00 -3.00 4.34
C ASP A 93 -39.83 -3.80 4.95
N THR A 94 -39.39 -3.46 6.16
CA THR A 94 -38.30 -4.13 6.88
C THR A 94 -38.76 -4.81 8.17
N SER A 95 -40.03 -4.68 8.57
CA SER A 95 -40.55 -5.14 9.86
C SER A 95 -40.31 -6.63 10.13
N ASP A 96 -40.42 -7.44 9.07
CA ASP A 96 -40.29 -8.90 9.09
C ASP A 96 -39.11 -9.37 8.21
N HIS A 97 -38.24 -8.45 7.80
CA HIS A 97 -37.10 -8.74 6.94
C HIS A 97 -35.90 -9.24 7.75
N TRP A 98 -35.15 -10.22 7.23
CA TRP A 98 -33.98 -10.79 7.93
C TRP A 98 -32.92 -9.74 8.29
N ALA A 99 -32.79 -8.70 7.46
CA ALA A 99 -31.83 -7.61 7.66
C ALA A 99 -32.33 -6.49 8.59
N LYS A 100 -33.52 -6.60 9.20
CA LYS A 100 -34.14 -5.55 10.03
C LYS A 100 -33.18 -4.95 11.05
N ALA A 101 -32.51 -5.79 11.83
CA ALA A 101 -31.62 -5.34 12.90
C ALA A 101 -30.41 -4.56 12.34
N PHE A 102 -29.84 -5.02 11.22
CA PHE A 102 -28.72 -4.37 10.56
C PHE A 102 -29.14 -3.02 9.94
N ILE A 103 -30.29 -2.97 9.26
CA ILE A 103 -30.82 -1.73 8.67
C ILE A 103 -31.12 -0.71 9.78
N SER A 104 -31.76 -1.15 10.87
CA SER A 104 -32.04 -0.30 12.04
C SER A 104 -30.75 0.24 12.67
N THR A 105 -29.73 -0.62 12.84
CA THR A 105 -28.42 -0.23 13.37
C THR A 105 -27.71 0.78 12.47
N ALA A 106 -27.69 0.51 11.15
CA ALA A 106 -27.10 1.43 10.18
C ALA A 106 -27.83 2.79 10.18
N ASN A 107 -29.15 2.79 10.37
CA ASN A 107 -29.93 4.03 10.45
C ASN A 107 -29.61 4.81 11.73
N ALA A 108 -29.52 4.14 12.88
CA ALA A 108 -29.15 4.78 14.15
C ALA A 108 -27.76 5.41 14.11
N ASN A 109 -26.83 4.81 13.36
CA ASN A 109 -25.50 5.34 13.13
C ASN A 109 -25.43 6.38 11.98
N GLY A 110 -26.59 6.79 11.42
CA GLY A 110 -26.68 7.85 10.40
C GLY A 110 -26.24 7.42 9.00
N ILE A 111 -25.95 6.14 8.78
CA ILE A 111 -25.37 5.59 7.54
C ILE A 111 -26.42 5.43 6.44
N VAL A 112 -27.62 4.97 6.81
CA VAL A 112 -28.70 4.72 5.84
C VAL A 112 -29.94 5.56 6.09
N SER A 113 -30.60 5.89 4.99
CA SER A 113 -31.94 6.48 4.94
C SER A 113 -32.83 5.65 4.01
N GLY A 114 -34.14 5.67 4.25
CA GLY A 114 -35.12 5.09 3.34
C GLY A 114 -35.32 5.93 2.09
N TYR A 115 -36.02 5.38 1.10
CA TYR A 115 -36.52 6.16 -0.04
C TYR A 115 -37.61 7.15 0.39
N SER A 116 -38.31 6.82 1.47
CA SER A 116 -39.30 7.67 2.10
C SER A 116 -39.22 7.55 3.62
N ASP A 117 -40.13 8.22 4.30
CA ASP A 117 -40.27 8.06 5.74
C ASP A 117 -40.74 6.67 6.18
N THR A 118 -41.25 5.84 5.29
CA THR A 118 -41.81 4.52 5.66
C THR A 118 -41.19 3.35 4.90
N GLU A 119 -40.43 3.61 3.83
CA GLU A 119 -39.94 2.58 2.91
C GLU A 119 -38.42 2.65 2.73
N PHE A 120 -37.75 1.50 2.83
CA PHE A 120 -36.31 1.36 2.69
C PHE A 120 -35.86 0.80 1.32
N GLY A 121 -36.67 -0.08 0.73
CA GLY A 121 -36.33 -0.89 -0.45
C GLY A 121 -35.26 -1.94 -0.14
N PRO A 122 -35.45 -2.86 0.83
CA PRO A 122 -34.38 -3.77 1.27
C PRO A 122 -33.90 -4.73 0.18
N ASN A 123 -34.78 -5.16 -0.71
CA ASN A 123 -34.48 -6.14 -1.77
C ASN A 123 -34.01 -5.51 -3.08
N ASP A 124 -34.05 -4.18 -3.18
CA ASP A 124 -33.65 -3.49 -4.39
C ASP A 124 -32.13 -3.53 -4.56
N PRO A 125 -31.62 -3.74 -5.79
CA PRO A 125 -30.21 -3.55 -6.08
C PRO A 125 -29.74 -2.15 -5.66
N ILE A 126 -28.62 -2.07 -4.97
CA ILE A 126 -28.04 -0.79 -4.59
C ILE A 126 -27.36 -0.14 -5.80
N THR A 127 -27.58 1.15 -6.00
CA THR A 127 -26.86 1.92 -7.03
C THR A 127 -25.48 2.36 -6.55
N ARG A 128 -24.58 2.65 -7.49
CA ARG A 128 -23.21 3.11 -7.18
C ARG A 128 -23.17 4.41 -6.38
N GLU A 129 -24.08 5.35 -6.64
CA GLU A 129 -24.16 6.61 -5.86
C GLU A 129 -24.68 6.37 -4.43
N GLN A 130 -25.60 5.41 -4.23
CA GLN A 130 -26.08 5.03 -2.90
C GLN A 130 -24.98 4.33 -2.10
N MET A 131 -24.24 3.42 -2.74
CA MET A 131 -23.07 2.76 -2.18
C MET A 131 -22.03 3.77 -1.70
N ALA A 132 -21.73 4.80 -2.49
CA ALA A 132 -20.80 5.87 -2.12
C ALA A 132 -21.27 6.62 -0.86
N VAL A 133 -22.54 7.03 -0.81
CA VAL A 133 -23.12 7.73 0.35
C VAL A 133 -23.00 6.91 1.62
N MET A 134 -23.36 5.64 1.58
CA MET A 134 -23.29 4.77 2.75
C MET A 134 -21.86 4.60 3.26
N ILE A 135 -20.89 4.44 2.36
CA ILE A 135 -19.49 4.21 2.73
C ILE A 135 -18.82 5.46 3.29
N VAL A 136 -19.05 6.62 2.68
CA VAL A 136 -18.53 7.90 3.20
C VAL A 136 -19.06 8.17 4.61
N LYS A 137 -20.34 7.92 4.84
CA LYS A 137 -20.96 8.04 6.17
C LYS A 137 -20.39 7.04 7.17
N ALA A 138 -20.25 5.77 6.78
CA ALA A 138 -19.69 4.73 7.65
C ALA A 138 -18.23 5.02 8.03
N ALA A 139 -17.45 5.59 7.11
CA ALA A 139 -16.08 6.00 7.36
C ALA A 139 -15.97 7.28 8.21
N GLY A 140 -17.04 8.07 8.33
CA GLY A 140 -17.03 9.37 8.99
C GLY A 140 -16.22 10.43 8.22
N TRP A 141 -16.02 10.23 6.92
CA TRP A 141 -15.25 11.17 6.10
C TRP A 141 -16.04 12.44 5.83
N LYS A 142 -15.31 13.55 5.77
CA LYS A 142 -15.81 14.85 5.37
C LYS A 142 -15.31 15.17 3.97
N ALA A 143 -16.05 16.02 3.26
CA ALA A 143 -15.59 16.54 1.98
C ALA A 143 -14.32 17.36 2.16
N GLU A 144 -13.23 16.93 1.53
CA GLU A 144 -11.95 17.64 1.53
C GLU A 144 -11.38 17.67 0.11
N GLY A 145 -10.84 18.83 -0.29
CA GLY A 145 -10.15 19.02 -1.58
C GLY A 145 -11.05 19.36 -2.78
N ALA A 146 -10.42 19.49 -3.94
CA ALA A 146 -11.10 19.76 -5.20
C ALA A 146 -11.88 18.50 -5.64
N ALA A 147 -13.18 18.67 -5.93
CA ALA A 147 -14.02 17.56 -6.34
C ALA A 147 -13.51 16.95 -7.66
N LYS A 148 -13.34 15.62 -7.69
CA LYS A 148 -13.12 14.93 -8.95
C LYS A 148 -14.41 15.02 -9.76
N VAL A 149 -14.35 15.71 -10.89
CA VAL A 149 -15.49 15.87 -11.80
C VAL A 149 -15.49 14.73 -12.80
N PHE A 150 -16.58 13.96 -12.81
CA PHE A 150 -16.80 12.91 -13.81
C PHE A 150 -17.53 13.49 -15.03
N PRO A 151 -17.35 12.91 -16.24
CA PRO A 151 -18.06 13.38 -17.43
C PRO A 151 -19.59 13.31 -17.30
N ASP A 152 -20.09 12.37 -16.51
CA ASP A 152 -21.51 12.16 -16.19
C ASP A 152 -21.94 12.79 -14.84
N ASP A 153 -21.23 13.80 -14.34
CA ASP A 153 -21.56 14.47 -13.06
C ASP A 153 -23.00 15.02 -13.01
N ALA A 154 -23.55 15.42 -14.17
CA ALA A 154 -24.93 15.85 -14.29
C ALA A 154 -25.96 14.75 -13.97
N SER A 155 -25.58 13.48 -14.12
CA SER A 155 -26.40 12.30 -13.80
C SER A 155 -26.31 11.90 -12.33
N ILE A 156 -25.34 12.43 -11.57
CA ILE A 156 -25.19 12.18 -10.14
C ILE A 156 -26.24 13.00 -9.39
N SER A 157 -27.05 12.32 -8.58
CA SER A 157 -28.05 13.03 -7.78
C SER A 157 -27.40 14.02 -6.82
N ALA A 158 -28.02 15.19 -6.64
CA ALA A 158 -27.49 16.27 -5.80
C ALA A 158 -27.09 15.82 -4.38
N TRP A 159 -27.88 14.93 -3.77
CA TRP A 159 -27.63 14.37 -2.44
C TRP A 159 -26.43 13.40 -2.39
N ALA A 160 -25.98 12.88 -3.53
CA ALA A 160 -24.88 11.94 -3.63
C ALA A 160 -23.56 12.59 -4.06
N LYS A 161 -23.60 13.78 -4.68
CA LYS A 161 -22.42 14.43 -5.29
C LYS A 161 -21.23 14.52 -4.34
N GLU A 162 -21.47 14.99 -3.13
CA GLU A 162 -20.41 15.12 -2.13
C GLU A 162 -19.78 13.77 -1.78
N ALA A 163 -20.61 12.75 -1.56
CA ALA A 163 -20.12 11.42 -1.22
C ALA A 163 -19.41 10.74 -2.39
N VAL A 164 -19.91 10.90 -3.61
CA VAL A 164 -19.27 10.36 -4.81
C VAL A 164 -17.89 10.99 -5.00
N SER A 165 -17.80 12.32 -4.86
CA SER A 165 -16.52 13.04 -4.91
C SER A 165 -15.57 12.54 -3.81
N THR A 166 -16.05 12.45 -2.56
CA THR A 166 -15.24 12.05 -1.41
C THR A 166 -14.74 10.61 -1.55
N ALA A 167 -15.63 9.65 -1.86
CA ALA A 167 -15.24 8.24 -2.06
C ALA A 167 -14.25 8.08 -3.22
N SER A 168 -14.37 8.91 -4.26
CA SER A 168 -13.45 8.91 -5.39
C SER A 168 -12.09 9.52 -5.03
N ALA A 169 -12.06 10.59 -4.24
CA ALA A 169 -10.83 11.21 -3.74
C ALA A 169 -10.06 10.28 -2.80
N GLN A 170 -10.76 9.50 -1.99
CA GLN A 170 -10.19 8.46 -1.12
C GLN A 170 -9.75 7.20 -1.90
N GLY A 171 -10.03 7.14 -3.21
CA GLY A 171 -9.61 6.05 -4.09
C GLY A 171 -10.37 4.74 -3.90
N VAL A 172 -11.42 4.72 -3.07
CA VAL A 172 -12.19 3.50 -2.74
C VAL A 172 -13.29 3.19 -3.76
N ILE A 173 -13.76 4.19 -4.49
CA ILE A 173 -14.62 4.00 -5.66
C ILE A 173 -13.97 4.68 -6.86
N LYS A 174 -13.86 3.96 -7.97
CA LYS A 174 -13.27 4.46 -9.22
C LYS A 174 -14.35 4.59 -10.29
N GLY A 175 -14.14 5.51 -11.22
CA GLY A 175 -14.90 5.55 -12.47
C GLY A 175 -14.64 4.31 -13.32
N ARG A 176 -15.51 4.08 -14.29
CA ARG A 176 -15.39 3.04 -15.31
C ARG A 176 -14.25 3.36 -16.30
N PRO A 177 -13.83 2.39 -17.14
CA PRO A 177 -12.78 2.61 -18.13
C PRO A 177 -13.05 3.74 -19.14
N ASP A 178 -14.31 4.06 -19.40
CA ASP A 178 -14.74 5.17 -20.25
C ASP A 178 -14.66 6.56 -19.56
N GLY A 179 -14.29 6.58 -18.28
CA GLY A 179 -14.17 7.77 -17.46
C GLY A 179 -15.43 8.16 -16.69
N ASN A 180 -16.59 7.54 -16.95
CA ASN A 180 -17.85 7.83 -16.26
C ASN A 180 -17.90 7.24 -14.84
N PHE A 181 -18.72 7.81 -13.96
CA PHE A 181 -19.00 7.24 -12.65
C PHE A 181 -20.11 6.17 -12.69
N ASP A 182 -21.08 6.33 -13.58
CA ASP A 182 -22.33 5.56 -13.70
C ASP A 182 -23.16 5.54 -12.40
N PRO A 183 -23.66 6.70 -11.92
CA PRO A 183 -24.27 6.81 -10.60
C PRO A 183 -25.51 5.93 -10.40
N LYS A 184 -26.26 5.66 -11.49
CA LYS A 184 -27.49 4.87 -11.46
C LYS A 184 -27.28 3.38 -11.74
N ALA A 185 -26.07 2.96 -12.13
CA ALA A 185 -25.81 1.55 -12.34
C ALA A 185 -25.82 0.80 -11.00
N ASN A 186 -26.30 -0.43 -11.03
CA ASN A 186 -26.32 -1.30 -9.86
C ASN A 186 -24.91 -1.80 -9.55
N ALA A 187 -24.59 -1.95 -8.27
CA ALA A 187 -23.33 -2.50 -7.82
C ALA A 187 -23.40 -4.03 -7.70
N THR A 188 -22.32 -4.71 -8.08
CA THR A 188 -22.19 -6.16 -7.85
C THR A 188 -21.70 -6.48 -6.44
N ARG A 189 -21.85 -7.73 -6.02
CA ARG A 189 -21.31 -8.23 -4.74
C ARG A 189 -19.79 -8.08 -4.65
N ALA A 190 -19.07 -8.30 -5.75
CA ALA A 190 -17.64 -8.09 -5.82
C ALA A 190 -17.25 -6.60 -5.67
N GLU A 191 -17.97 -5.70 -6.35
CA GLU A 191 -17.75 -4.26 -6.20
C GLU A 191 -17.98 -3.81 -4.76
N ALA A 192 -19.08 -4.24 -4.13
CA ALA A 192 -19.36 -3.95 -2.74
C ALA A 192 -18.25 -4.43 -1.78
N ALA A 193 -17.76 -5.66 -1.97
CA ALA A 193 -16.66 -6.20 -1.17
C ALA A 193 -15.39 -5.34 -1.30
N VAL A 194 -15.02 -4.98 -2.53
CA VAL A 194 -13.83 -4.18 -2.81
C VAL A 194 -13.93 -2.79 -2.20
N VAL A 195 -15.09 -2.13 -2.30
CA VAL A 195 -15.31 -0.80 -1.73
C VAL A 195 -15.23 -0.84 -0.20
N ILE A 196 -15.87 -1.83 0.44
CA ILE A 196 -15.84 -1.97 1.90
C ILE A 196 -14.42 -2.25 2.39
N SER A 197 -13.74 -3.24 1.81
CA SER A 197 -12.35 -3.57 2.21
C SER A 197 -11.41 -2.39 1.99
N GLY A 198 -11.49 -1.74 0.82
CA GLY A 198 -10.67 -0.57 0.52
C GLY A 198 -10.89 0.57 1.51
N THR A 199 -12.13 0.76 1.96
CA THR A 199 -12.46 1.78 2.98
C THR A 199 -11.89 1.43 4.34
N LEU A 200 -11.98 0.17 4.77
CA LEU A 200 -11.34 -0.29 6.00
C LEU A 200 -9.82 -0.10 5.94
N ASP A 201 -9.20 -0.38 4.79
CA ASP A 201 -7.76 -0.20 4.60
C ASP A 201 -7.36 1.27 4.67
N VAL A 202 -8.12 2.18 4.06
CA VAL A 202 -7.89 3.64 4.18
C VAL A 202 -8.11 4.12 5.61
N LYS A 203 -9.10 3.60 6.34
CA LYS A 203 -9.38 3.98 7.73
C LYS A 203 -8.36 3.41 8.72
N ALA A 204 -7.79 2.24 8.42
CA ALA A 204 -6.73 1.61 9.21
C ALA A 204 -5.35 2.24 8.90
N ALA A 205 -5.19 2.87 7.74
CA ALA A 205 -4.05 3.71 7.47
C ALA A 205 -4.04 4.89 8.47
N PRO A 206 -2.87 5.27 9.02
CA PRO A 206 -2.80 6.31 10.03
C PRO A 206 -3.50 7.59 9.54
N GLU A 207 -4.51 8.06 10.29
CA GLU A 207 -5.44 9.17 9.95
C GLU A 207 -4.78 10.57 9.82
N LYS A 208 -3.46 10.65 9.68
CA LYS A 208 -2.70 11.87 9.37
C LYS A 208 -1.60 11.51 8.37
N PRO A 209 -1.22 12.40 7.42
CA PRO A 209 0.03 12.23 6.71
C PRO A 209 1.09 12.00 7.78
N VAL A 210 1.70 10.81 7.79
CA VAL A 210 2.98 10.63 8.48
C VAL A 210 3.80 11.83 8.04
N ASP A 211 4.39 12.56 8.98
CA ASP A 211 5.35 13.59 8.60
C ASP A 211 6.49 12.86 7.88
N ILE A 212 6.38 12.76 6.55
CA ILE A 212 7.30 12.00 5.70
C ILE A 212 8.66 12.71 5.70
N SER A 213 8.82 13.85 6.40
CA SER A 213 10.13 14.41 6.65
C SER A 213 11.06 13.43 7.36
N THR A 214 10.54 12.50 8.19
CA THR A 214 11.35 11.46 8.85
C THR A 214 10.62 10.12 8.93
N LEU A 215 11.24 9.08 8.37
CA LEU A 215 10.80 7.68 8.35
C LEU A 215 11.74 6.84 9.22
N ASP A 216 11.42 6.78 10.51
CA ASP A 216 12.25 6.22 11.59
C ASP A 216 11.79 4.83 12.07
N LYS A 217 10.82 4.22 11.39
CA LYS A 217 10.31 2.88 11.68
C LYS A 217 10.16 2.09 10.39
N ALA A 218 10.36 0.77 10.47
CA ALA A 218 10.07 -0.12 9.36
C ALA A 218 8.58 -0.03 8.98
N GLY A 219 8.28 -0.08 7.68
CA GLY A 219 6.91 0.05 7.20
C GLY A 219 6.83 0.52 5.76
N THR A 220 5.61 0.50 5.21
CA THR A 220 5.31 1.07 3.89
C THR A 220 4.67 2.43 4.06
N TYR A 221 5.21 3.43 3.36
CA TYR A 221 4.82 4.84 3.41
C TYR A 221 4.45 5.32 2.03
N GLY A 222 3.45 6.21 1.97
CA GLY A 222 2.83 6.65 0.72
C GLY A 222 1.64 5.78 0.30
N PRO A 223 0.83 6.24 -0.66
CA PRO A 223 -0.44 5.60 -0.98
C PRO A 223 -0.25 4.26 -1.71
N ALA A 224 -1.21 3.35 -1.58
CA ALA A 224 -1.22 2.08 -2.32
C ALA A 224 -1.40 2.28 -3.84
N SER A 225 -2.06 3.38 -4.24
CA SER A 225 -2.25 3.75 -5.64
C SER A 225 -2.32 5.28 -5.80
N GLY A 226 -2.10 5.79 -7.00
CA GLY A 226 -1.97 7.23 -7.25
C GLY A 226 -0.55 7.73 -6.94
N SER A 227 -0.39 9.02 -6.68
CA SER A 227 0.89 9.61 -6.29
C SER A 227 0.66 10.74 -5.29
N GLN A 228 1.42 10.74 -4.20
CA GLN A 228 1.41 11.80 -3.19
C GLN A 228 2.55 12.79 -3.44
N GLU A 229 2.26 14.09 -3.44
CA GLU A 229 3.32 15.11 -3.42
C GLU A 229 3.77 15.39 -1.98
N ILE A 230 5.09 15.36 -1.76
CA ILE A 230 5.73 15.65 -0.48
C ILE A 230 6.51 16.95 -0.63
N ASN A 231 6.05 17.98 0.06
CA ASN A 231 6.68 19.29 0.05
C ASN A 231 7.86 19.33 1.03
N GLY A 232 9.07 19.45 0.50
CA GLY A 232 10.29 19.54 1.30
C GLY A 232 11.11 18.25 1.32
N ASN A 233 11.95 18.11 2.34
CA ASN A 233 12.94 17.05 2.45
C ASN A 233 12.35 15.82 3.15
N VAL A 234 12.88 14.63 2.81
CA VAL A 234 12.52 13.34 3.42
C VAL A 234 13.78 12.68 3.97
N THR A 235 13.71 12.11 5.17
CA THR A 235 14.79 11.33 5.78
C THR A 235 14.32 9.92 6.07
N ILE A 236 15.01 8.91 5.57
CA ILE A 236 14.83 7.50 5.94
C ILE A 236 15.92 7.14 6.95
N SER A 237 15.55 6.84 8.19
CA SER A 237 16.47 6.57 9.29
C SER A 237 16.31 5.18 9.91
N ALA A 238 15.40 4.34 9.41
CA ALA A 238 15.24 2.95 9.83
C ALA A 238 15.32 1.96 8.68
N SER A 239 15.81 0.75 9.00
CA SER A 239 15.76 -0.40 8.11
C SER A 239 14.33 -0.88 7.87
N GLY A 240 14.05 -1.43 6.70
CA GLY A 240 12.74 -1.99 6.33
C GLY A 240 11.72 -0.92 5.94
N VAL A 241 12.17 0.31 5.67
CA VAL A 241 11.33 1.37 5.13
C VAL A 241 11.12 1.14 3.64
N ILE A 242 9.86 1.16 3.22
CA ILE A 242 9.42 1.21 1.83
C ILE A 242 8.69 2.53 1.63
N LEU A 243 9.21 3.43 0.81
CA LEU A 243 8.50 4.62 0.36
C LEU A 243 7.97 4.38 -1.05
N GLN A 244 6.68 4.61 -1.27
CA GLN A 244 6.08 4.35 -2.57
C GLN A 244 5.15 5.45 -3.07
N ASN A 245 5.00 5.53 -4.39
CA ASN A 245 4.00 6.37 -5.06
C ASN A 245 4.08 7.83 -4.60
N ALA A 246 5.28 8.42 -4.65
CA ALA A 246 5.53 9.74 -4.09
C ALA A 246 6.37 10.65 -5.01
N VAL A 247 6.12 11.95 -4.95
CA VAL A 247 6.92 12.99 -5.59
C VAL A 247 7.49 13.88 -4.48
N ILE A 248 8.79 13.78 -4.22
CA ILE A 248 9.50 14.60 -3.24
C ILE A 248 10.01 15.86 -3.95
N THR A 249 9.58 17.04 -3.48
CA THR A 249 10.01 18.31 -4.08
C THR A 249 11.37 18.79 -3.57
N GLY A 250 11.79 18.35 -2.39
CA GLY A 250 13.11 18.62 -1.82
C GLY A 250 14.10 17.45 -1.94
N ASP A 251 15.00 17.37 -0.98
CA ASP A 251 16.05 16.35 -0.90
C ASP A 251 15.57 15.09 -0.18
N LEU A 252 16.19 13.96 -0.52
CA LEU A 252 15.99 12.67 0.16
C LEU A 252 17.29 12.27 0.85
N LEU A 253 17.26 11.94 2.14
CA LEU A 253 18.39 11.41 2.88
C LEU A 253 18.10 9.97 3.32
N ILE A 254 18.91 9.01 2.89
CA ILE A 254 19.00 7.69 3.53
C ILE A 254 20.07 7.80 4.62
N ALA A 255 19.64 8.06 5.85
CA ALA A 255 20.50 8.41 6.98
C ALA A 255 21.27 7.20 7.53
N GLU A 256 22.32 7.47 8.30
CA GLU A 256 23.18 6.45 8.92
C GLU A 256 22.38 5.45 9.79
N GLY A 257 21.26 5.88 10.36
CA GLY A 257 20.38 5.05 11.20
C GLY A 257 19.83 3.79 10.54
N VAL A 258 19.79 3.72 9.19
CA VAL A 258 19.41 2.50 8.46
C VAL A 258 20.45 1.37 8.69
N GLY A 259 21.70 1.72 9.03
CA GLY A 259 22.74 0.76 9.41
C GLY A 259 23.15 -0.17 8.27
N SER A 260 23.17 -1.48 8.56
CA SER A 260 23.35 -2.58 7.60
C SER A 260 22.01 -3.09 7.02
N GLY A 261 20.92 -2.36 7.27
CA GLY A 261 19.58 -2.73 6.81
C GLY A 261 19.30 -2.32 5.37
N GLU A 262 18.02 -2.33 5.02
CA GLU A 262 17.56 -2.01 3.67
C GLU A 262 16.57 -0.86 3.65
N ALA A 263 16.62 -0.05 2.59
CA ALA A 263 15.61 0.95 2.26
C ALA A 263 15.15 0.76 0.82
N THR A 264 13.84 0.85 0.57
CA THR A 264 13.26 0.63 -0.76
C THR A 264 12.40 1.82 -1.17
N LEU A 265 12.57 2.26 -2.41
CA LEU A 265 11.74 3.28 -3.04
C LEU A 265 11.05 2.68 -4.27
N LYS A 266 9.73 2.83 -4.37
CA LYS A 266 8.91 2.29 -5.47
C LYS A 266 8.07 3.37 -6.12
N ASN A 267 8.22 3.59 -7.42
CA ASN A 267 7.48 4.64 -8.14
C ASN A 267 7.63 6.01 -7.44
N VAL A 268 8.86 6.37 -7.10
CA VAL A 268 9.19 7.64 -6.42
C VAL A 268 9.96 8.56 -7.36
N THR A 269 9.54 9.83 -7.42
CA THR A 269 10.29 10.90 -8.06
C THR A 269 10.93 11.79 -6.99
N VAL A 270 12.24 12.04 -7.08
CA VAL A 270 12.95 13.00 -6.23
C VAL A 270 13.45 14.15 -7.10
N LYS A 271 12.89 15.35 -6.88
CA LYS A 271 13.29 16.56 -7.63
C LYS A 271 14.62 17.13 -7.13
N GLY A 272 14.92 16.99 -5.84
CA GLY A 272 16.19 17.40 -5.24
C GLY A 272 17.28 16.34 -5.33
N THR A 273 18.19 16.37 -4.37
CA THR A 273 19.31 15.43 -4.24
C THR A 273 18.92 14.28 -3.33
N THR A 274 19.16 13.06 -3.78
CA THR A 274 19.14 11.86 -2.92
C THR A 274 20.54 11.62 -2.36
N THR A 275 20.72 11.69 -1.05
CA THR A 275 21.98 11.38 -0.37
C THR A 275 21.86 10.04 0.35
N ILE A 276 22.81 9.12 0.09
CA ILE A 276 22.86 7.80 0.72
C ILE A 276 24.03 7.76 1.70
N LYS A 277 23.72 7.68 3.00
CA LYS A 277 24.69 7.55 4.09
C LYS A 277 24.53 6.28 4.93
N GLY A 278 23.36 5.63 4.88
CA GLY A 278 23.08 4.36 5.54
C GLY A 278 22.51 3.31 4.59
N GLY A 279 22.28 2.11 5.12
CA GLY A 279 21.81 0.93 4.39
C GLY A 279 22.95 0.11 3.80
N GLU A 280 22.84 -1.21 3.91
CA GLU A 280 23.63 -2.14 3.11
C GLU A 280 23.07 -2.20 1.70
N THR A 281 21.74 -2.30 1.57
CA THR A 281 21.03 -2.28 0.29
C THR A 281 20.08 -1.08 0.19
N VAL A 282 20.11 -0.37 -0.94
CA VAL A 282 19.10 0.63 -1.31
C VAL A 282 18.49 0.26 -2.65
N ASN A 283 17.19 -0.03 -2.66
CA ASN A 283 16.46 -0.46 -3.84
C ASN A 283 15.67 0.71 -4.44
N PHE A 284 15.81 0.94 -5.75
CA PHE A 284 15.06 1.92 -6.51
C PHE A 284 14.29 1.23 -7.65
N GLU A 285 12.97 1.11 -7.49
CA GLU A 285 12.08 0.44 -8.44
C GLU A 285 11.17 1.47 -9.13
N ASN A 286 11.29 1.62 -10.45
CA ASN A 286 10.53 2.60 -11.23
C ASN A 286 10.69 4.06 -10.73
N CYS A 287 11.89 4.44 -10.28
CA CYS A 287 12.16 5.76 -9.71
C CYS A 287 12.72 6.76 -10.73
N LYS A 288 12.46 8.05 -10.51
CA LYS A 288 13.11 9.15 -11.26
C LYS A 288 13.89 10.03 -10.29
N LEU A 289 15.21 9.98 -10.39
CA LEU A 289 16.12 10.62 -9.45
C LEU A 289 16.97 11.66 -10.19
N GLY A 290 17.02 12.88 -9.67
CA GLY A 290 17.94 13.90 -10.16
C GLY A 290 19.39 13.54 -9.82
N LYS A 291 19.91 14.15 -8.75
CA LYS A 291 21.25 13.84 -8.25
C LYS A 291 21.19 12.76 -7.18
N VAL A 292 22.06 11.76 -7.27
CA VAL A 292 22.26 10.74 -6.23
C VAL A 292 23.70 10.83 -5.73
N ASN A 293 23.88 11.15 -4.45
CA ASN A 293 25.18 11.28 -3.81
C ASN A 293 25.39 10.17 -2.78
N ILE A 294 26.33 9.27 -3.04
CA ILE A 294 26.62 8.13 -2.17
C ILE A 294 27.80 8.47 -1.27
N LYS A 295 27.53 8.71 0.00
CA LYS A 295 28.46 9.25 1.00
C LYS A 295 28.35 8.46 2.32
N LYS A 296 28.38 7.13 2.25
CA LYS A 296 28.42 6.25 3.42
C LYS A 296 29.77 6.41 4.12
N ALA A 297 29.76 6.64 5.44
CA ALA A 297 30.99 6.86 6.20
C ALA A 297 31.86 5.60 6.27
N GLU A 298 31.23 4.43 6.45
CA GLU A 298 31.90 3.13 6.56
C GLU A 298 31.19 2.05 5.76
N GLY A 299 31.97 1.09 5.24
CA GLY A 299 31.46 -0.02 4.45
C GLY A 299 31.16 0.33 3.00
N LYS A 300 30.45 -0.57 2.31
CA LYS A 300 30.09 -0.46 0.90
C LYS A 300 28.58 -0.50 0.75
N SER A 301 28.01 0.47 0.04
CA SER A 301 26.58 0.41 -0.31
C SER A 301 26.35 -0.52 -1.50
N ASN A 302 25.20 -1.20 -1.52
CA ASN A 302 24.66 -1.89 -2.68
C ASN A 302 23.40 -1.16 -3.15
N VAL A 303 23.50 -0.45 -4.27
CA VAL A 303 22.37 0.25 -4.89
C VAL A 303 21.83 -0.61 -6.03
N VAL A 304 20.55 -0.93 -5.98
CA VAL A 304 19.88 -1.78 -6.97
C VAL A 304 18.84 -0.95 -7.70
N LEU A 305 18.99 -0.83 -9.02
CA LEU A 305 18.02 -0.18 -9.89
C LEU A 305 17.16 -1.25 -10.56
N SER A 306 15.85 -1.03 -10.64
CA SER A 306 14.94 -1.94 -11.33
C SER A 306 13.83 -1.21 -12.07
N GLY A 307 13.24 -1.89 -13.05
CA GLY A 307 12.15 -1.36 -13.87
C GLY A 307 12.60 -0.14 -14.69
N THR A 308 11.83 0.94 -14.64
CA THR A 308 12.11 2.17 -15.40
C THR A 308 12.97 3.18 -14.62
N THR A 309 13.76 2.72 -13.64
CA THR A 309 14.54 3.63 -12.79
C THR A 309 15.59 4.40 -13.58
N SER A 310 15.67 5.72 -13.36
CA SER A 310 16.65 6.62 -13.99
C SER A 310 17.31 7.56 -12.98
N ILE A 311 18.62 7.78 -13.15
CA ILE A 311 19.44 8.71 -12.37
C ILE A 311 20.09 9.71 -13.33
N SER A 312 19.85 11.01 -13.15
CA SER A 312 20.49 12.03 -13.98
C SER A 312 21.97 12.22 -13.63
N GLU A 313 22.34 12.28 -12.36
CA GLU A 313 23.75 12.39 -11.95
C GLU A 313 24.04 11.55 -10.72
N LEU A 314 24.94 10.58 -10.84
CA LEU A 314 25.44 9.76 -9.75
C LEU A 314 26.82 10.26 -9.29
N LEU A 315 26.96 10.58 -8.00
CA LEU A 315 28.23 10.92 -7.36
C LEU A 315 28.64 9.81 -6.39
N ALA A 316 29.66 9.04 -6.73
CA ALA A 316 30.21 7.99 -5.88
C ALA A 316 31.35 8.55 -5.00
N ASN A 317 30.98 9.10 -3.84
CA ASN A 317 31.90 9.63 -2.83
C ASN A 317 32.29 8.59 -1.76
N SER A 318 31.76 7.37 -1.86
CA SER A 318 32.04 6.23 -0.98
C SER A 318 31.96 4.94 -1.80
N ALA A 319 32.53 3.84 -1.27
CA ALA A 319 32.53 2.56 -1.96
C ALA A 319 31.08 2.10 -2.22
N VAL A 320 30.79 1.72 -3.46
CA VAL A 320 29.44 1.31 -3.86
C VAL A 320 29.47 0.26 -4.96
N LYS A 321 28.50 -0.66 -4.92
CA LYS A 321 28.08 -1.44 -6.08
C LYS A 321 26.73 -0.90 -6.56
N VAL A 322 26.63 -0.53 -7.83
CA VAL A 322 25.38 -0.15 -8.49
C VAL A 322 25.04 -1.23 -9.52
N SER A 323 23.87 -1.84 -9.39
CA SER A 323 23.46 -3.04 -10.13
C SER A 323 22.01 -2.97 -10.61
N GLY A 324 21.62 -3.91 -11.46
CA GLY A 324 20.23 -4.08 -11.90
C GLY A 324 19.91 -3.47 -13.27
N GLN A 325 18.63 -3.12 -13.47
CA GLN A 325 18.05 -2.63 -14.74
C GLN A 325 17.60 -1.18 -14.55
N GLY A 326 18.24 -0.24 -15.25
CA GLY A 326 17.97 1.20 -15.17
C GLY A 326 18.96 2.00 -16.00
N THR A 327 18.84 3.34 -15.98
CA THR A 327 19.74 4.24 -16.69
C THR A 327 20.43 5.22 -15.75
N ILE A 328 21.67 5.60 -16.11
CA ILE A 328 22.45 6.64 -15.45
C ILE A 328 22.98 7.58 -16.54
N ASP A 329 22.60 8.85 -16.52
CA ASP A 329 23.02 9.79 -17.55
C ASP A 329 24.50 10.20 -17.33
N LYS A 330 24.84 10.68 -16.13
CA LYS A 330 26.23 10.98 -15.75
C LYS A 330 26.62 10.26 -14.46
N ALA A 331 27.80 9.66 -14.42
CA ALA A 331 28.42 9.17 -13.18
C ALA A 331 29.76 9.85 -12.92
N VAL A 332 30.01 10.30 -11.69
CA VAL A 332 31.31 10.84 -11.26
C VAL A 332 31.81 10.03 -10.08
N VAL A 333 33.02 9.48 -10.21
CA VAL A 333 33.62 8.57 -9.23
C VAL A 333 34.81 9.23 -8.55
N TYR A 334 34.73 9.38 -7.23
CA TYR A 334 35.76 10.05 -6.43
C TYR A 334 36.61 9.10 -5.60
N VAL A 335 36.18 7.85 -5.42
CA VAL A 335 36.84 6.86 -4.56
C VAL A 335 36.99 5.51 -5.25
N ALA A 336 37.94 4.71 -4.78
CA ALA A 336 38.11 3.32 -5.23
C ALA A 336 36.96 2.41 -4.78
N ASN A 337 36.98 1.15 -5.22
CA ASN A 337 35.98 0.12 -4.88
C ASN A 337 34.56 0.41 -5.36
N VAL A 338 34.43 1.26 -6.38
CA VAL A 338 33.18 1.56 -7.06
C VAL A 338 32.99 0.59 -8.22
N VAL A 339 31.82 -0.05 -8.26
CA VAL A 339 31.37 -0.93 -9.34
C VAL A 339 30.02 -0.41 -9.82
N ILE A 340 29.90 -0.10 -11.11
CA ILE A 340 28.65 0.26 -11.77
C ILE A 340 28.47 -0.76 -12.89
N GLU A 341 27.55 -1.71 -12.72
CA GLU A 341 27.40 -2.83 -13.65
C GLU A 341 26.83 -2.39 -15.01
N MET A 342 25.89 -1.45 -15.00
CA MET A 342 25.42 -0.79 -16.22
C MET A 342 26.42 0.28 -16.66
N LYS A 343 26.51 0.54 -17.98
CA LYS A 343 27.34 1.62 -18.51
C LYS A 343 26.55 2.94 -18.49
N PRO A 344 26.98 3.98 -17.73
CA PRO A 344 26.38 5.30 -17.80
C PRO A 344 26.57 5.94 -19.19
N THR A 345 25.70 6.87 -19.57
CA THR A 345 25.83 7.61 -20.84
C THR A 345 27.13 8.43 -20.88
N ALA A 346 27.49 9.07 -19.75
CA ALA A 346 28.76 9.73 -19.53
C ALA A 346 29.32 9.36 -18.16
N TYR A 347 30.65 9.29 -18.03
CA TYR A 347 31.28 9.10 -16.73
C TYR A 347 32.62 9.81 -16.61
N GLU A 348 32.96 10.19 -15.38
CA GLU A 348 34.22 10.80 -14.98
C GLU A 348 34.77 10.02 -13.77
N VAL A 349 36.07 9.73 -13.78
CA VAL A 349 36.77 9.06 -12.66
C VAL A 349 37.90 9.98 -12.20
N ALA A 350 37.95 10.25 -10.90
CA ALA A 350 38.97 11.11 -10.31
C ALA A 350 40.39 10.56 -10.56
N SER A 351 41.36 11.46 -10.67
CA SER A 351 42.74 11.09 -10.96
C SER A 351 43.30 10.11 -9.92
N GLY A 352 43.94 9.04 -10.39
CA GLY A 352 44.51 8.00 -9.53
C GLY A 352 43.49 7.01 -8.96
N ILE A 353 42.20 7.17 -9.27
CA ILE A 353 41.15 6.24 -8.86
C ILE A 353 40.85 5.25 -9.98
N THR A 354 40.71 3.97 -9.62
CA THR A 354 40.21 2.92 -10.51
C THR A 354 38.81 2.47 -10.07
N ALA A 355 37.88 2.41 -11.01
CA ALA A 355 36.52 1.92 -10.81
C ALA A 355 36.14 0.91 -11.90
N ASN A 356 35.19 0.01 -11.63
CA ASN A 356 34.62 -0.85 -12.66
C ASN A 356 33.32 -0.23 -13.16
N ILE A 357 33.26 0.12 -14.45
CA ILE A 357 32.10 0.75 -15.08
C ILE A 357 31.73 -0.06 -16.32
N GLY A 358 30.49 -0.57 -16.38
CA GLY A 358 30.02 -1.38 -17.51
C GLY A 358 30.82 -2.68 -17.71
N GLY A 359 31.38 -3.24 -16.64
CA GLY A 359 32.24 -4.43 -16.69
C GLY A 359 33.70 -4.18 -17.01
N VAL A 360 34.12 -2.92 -17.19
CA VAL A 360 35.49 -2.53 -17.55
C VAL A 360 36.16 -1.73 -16.44
N ALA A 361 37.42 -2.03 -16.13
CA ALA A 361 38.23 -1.22 -15.23
C ALA A 361 38.64 0.10 -15.89
N VAL A 362 38.25 1.23 -15.30
CA VAL A 362 38.53 2.59 -15.75
C VAL A 362 39.36 3.28 -14.69
N THR A 363 40.52 3.84 -15.07
CA THR A 363 41.39 4.60 -14.17
C THR A 363 41.43 6.06 -14.59
N GLY A 364 41.17 6.98 -13.66
CA GLY A 364 41.30 8.40 -13.91
C GLY A 364 42.76 8.81 -14.05
N THR A 365 43.11 9.52 -15.12
CA THR A 365 44.47 10.04 -15.35
C THR A 365 44.52 11.53 -15.04
N THR A 366 45.59 12.01 -14.39
CA THR A 366 45.93 13.44 -14.37
C THR A 366 46.20 13.88 -15.81
N ALA A 367 45.67 15.03 -16.23
CA ALA A 367 46.11 15.63 -17.48
C ALA A 367 47.62 15.90 -17.37
N VAL A 368 48.43 15.20 -18.17
CA VAL A 368 49.82 15.59 -18.39
C VAL A 368 49.77 16.92 -19.14
N THR A 369 50.05 18.02 -18.46
CA THR A 369 50.45 19.26 -19.12
C THR A 369 51.86 19.07 -19.65
N SER A 370 52.01 18.44 -20.81
CA SER A 370 53.20 18.55 -21.64
C SER A 370 52.84 19.41 -22.84
N GLY A 371 53.44 20.60 -22.90
CA GLY A 371 53.29 21.49 -24.05
C GLY A 371 53.85 20.87 -25.34
N GLY A 372 53.33 21.37 -26.45
CA GLY A 372 53.97 21.26 -27.76
C GLY A 372 53.20 20.46 -28.82
N GLY A 373 52.67 21.18 -29.81
CA GLY A 373 52.64 20.71 -31.20
C GLY A 373 51.34 20.09 -31.71
N GLY A 374 50.78 20.72 -32.75
CA GLY A 374 49.51 20.39 -33.41
C GLY A 374 49.28 18.96 -33.90
N GLY A 375 48.01 18.62 -34.07
CA GLY A 375 47.57 17.40 -34.73
C GLY A 375 46.08 17.15 -34.54
N SER A 376 45.31 17.41 -35.60
CA SER A 376 43.87 17.15 -35.73
C SER A 376 43.51 15.68 -35.46
N SER A 377 42.53 15.42 -34.61
CA SER A 377 41.59 14.29 -34.72
C SER A 377 40.37 14.53 -33.82
N ASP A 378 39.19 14.46 -34.42
CA ASP A 378 37.90 14.40 -33.75
C ASP A 378 37.86 13.20 -32.81
N ASP A 379 37.80 13.47 -31.50
CA ASP A 379 37.39 12.48 -30.50
C ASP A 379 36.48 13.15 -29.47
N SER A 380 35.17 12.98 -29.67
CA SER A 380 34.10 13.55 -28.85
C SER A 380 33.94 12.85 -27.49
N ASN A 381 34.87 11.95 -27.11
CA ASN A 381 34.80 11.16 -25.88
C ASN A 381 35.82 11.55 -24.80
N ARG A 382 36.36 12.78 -24.85
CA ARG A 382 37.38 13.25 -23.91
C ARG A 382 36.77 13.62 -22.54
N VAL A 383 37.09 12.79 -21.54
CA VAL A 383 36.87 13.02 -20.10
C VAL A 383 37.41 14.39 -19.70
N LYS A 384 36.56 15.29 -19.19
CA LYS A 384 36.98 16.57 -18.61
C LYS A 384 37.28 16.39 -17.11
N PRO A 385 38.36 16.99 -16.57
CA PRO A 385 38.76 16.82 -15.19
C PRO A 385 37.86 17.61 -14.21
N VAL A 386 37.67 17.07 -13.00
CA VAL A 386 37.13 17.78 -11.83
C VAL A 386 38.28 18.00 -10.84
N ASN A 387 38.51 19.25 -10.41
CA ASN A 387 39.40 19.55 -9.30
C ASN A 387 38.71 19.11 -8.00
N ALA A 388 39.30 18.14 -7.30
CA ALA A 388 38.80 17.68 -6.01
C ALA A 388 39.23 18.66 -4.91
N THR A 389 38.29 19.47 -4.44
CA THR A 389 38.38 20.05 -3.09
C THR A 389 37.22 19.47 -2.28
N PRO A 390 37.47 18.62 -1.28
CA PRO A 390 36.44 18.21 -0.33
C PRO A 390 35.94 19.44 0.44
N PRO A 391 34.63 19.58 0.74
CA PRO A 391 34.19 20.58 1.71
C PRO A 391 34.82 20.23 3.07
N ALA A 392 35.48 21.22 3.67
CA ALA A 392 36.09 21.11 4.99
C ALA A 392 35.05 20.62 6.01
N GLY A 393 35.39 19.57 6.74
CA GLY A 393 34.60 19.13 7.87
C GLY A 393 34.76 20.11 9.02
N GLU A 394 33.65 20.65 9.51
CA GLU A 394 33.56 21.19 10.85
C GLU A 394 33.13 20.05 11.79
N VAL A 395 34.00 19.74 12.75
CA VAL A 395 33.67 19.15 14.06
C VAL A 395 34.69 19.76 15.04
N PRO A 396 34.32 20.09 16.29
CA PRO A 396 33.04 19.88 16.97
C PRO A 396 32.11 21.09 17.01
#